data_AF-A0A0D9ZQY9-F1
#
_entry.id   AF-A0A0D9ZQY9-F1
#
_cell.length_a   1.000
_cell.length_b   1.000
_cell.length_c   1.000
_cell.angle_alpha   90.00
_cell.angle_beta   90.00
_cell.angle_gamma   90.00
#
_symmetry.space_group_name_H-M   'P 1'
#
loop_
_entity.id
_entity.type
_entity.pdbx_description
1 polymer ?
#
loop_
_entity_poly.entity_id
_entity_poly.type
_entity_poly.pdbx_seq_one_letter_code
_entity_poly.pdbx_strand_id
1 'polypeptide(L)'
;MGGGMIWAAAEDLARSRMVVLSLYRRILRALNSPELPLGHAARLAKKAECRAVFVFGAEERSLHNIRDLLDAARHTLGLLHRGRFP
;
A
#
# COMPACT_ATOMS: atom_id res chain seq x y z
N MET A 1 0.12 -25.83 -6.46
CA MET A 1 -1.31 -25.96 -6.87
C MET A 1 -1.62 -24.79 -7.77
N GLY A 2 -1.69 -25.02 -9.09
CA GLY A 2 -1.84 -23.98 -10.10
C GLY A 2 -3.31 -23.59 -10.28
N GLY A 3 -3.73 -22.52 -9.60
CA GLY A 3 -4.94 -21.79 -9.98
C GLY A 3 -4.54 -20.73 -11.00
N GLY A 4 -5.14 -20.77 -12.20
CA GLY A 4 -4.82 -19.83 -13.28
C GLY A 4 -4.90 -18.39 -12.82
N MET A 5 -3.93 -17.57 -13.24
CA MET A 5 -3.86 -16.15 -12.93
C MET A 5 -5.14 -15.48 -13.45
N ILE A 6 -5.99 -15.00 -12.53
CA ILE A 6 -7.24 -14.32 -12.88
C ILE A 6 -6.92 -12.85 -13.09
N TRP A 7 -7.15 -12.36 -14.30
CA TRP A 7 -7.04 -10.95 -14.64
C TRP A 7 -8.25 -10.17 -14.11
N ALA A 8 -8.01 -8.96 -13.63
CA ALA A 8 -9.03 -8.08 -13.08
C ALA A 8 -9.91 -7.49 -14.19
N ALA A 9 -11.24 -7.55 -14.00
CA ALA A 9 -12.17 -6.80 -14.82
C ALA A 9 -12.25 -5.34 -14.37
N ALA A 10 -12.87 -4.47 -15.17
CA ALA A 10 -13.05 -3.06 -14.83
C ALA A 10 -13.82 -2.88 -13.51
N GLU A 11 -14.80 -3.75 -13.24
CA GLU A 11 -15.59 -3.75 -12.02
C GLU A 11 -14.75 -4.12 -10.79
N ASP A 12 -13.79 -5.04 -10.93
CA ASP A 12 -12.87 -5.40 -9.85
C ASP A 12 -11.96 -4.23 -9.46
N LEU A 13 -11.42 -3.55 -10.47
CA LEU A 13 -10.60 -2.35 -10.28
C LEU A 13 -11.41 -1.20 -9.67
N ALA A 14 -12.65 -1.02 -10.10
CA ALA A 14 -13.54 -0.02 -9.52
C ALA A 14 -13.83 -0.29 -8.03
N ARG A 15 -14.06 -1.56 -7.66
CA ARG A 15 -14.28 -1.98 -6.27
C ARG A 15 -13.04 -1.76 -5.40
N SER A 16 -11.84 -2.05 -5.91
CA SER A 16 -10.59 -1.93 -5.14
C SER A 16 -10.12 -0.48 -4.99
N ARG A 17 -10.48 0.42 -5.93
CA ARG A 17 -10.04 1.82 -5.96
C ARG A 17 -10.22 2.56 -4.64
N MET A 18 -11.40 2.46 -4.02
CA MET A 18 -11.67 3.15 -2.75
C MET A 18 -10.77 2.65 -1.61
N VAL A 19 -10.54 1.34 -1.56
CA VAL A 19 -9.69 0.69 -0.55
C VAL A 19 -8.23 1.11 -0.74
N VAL A 20 -7.72 1.08 -1.98
CA VAL A 20 -6.35 1.51 -2.32
C VAL A 20 -6.13 2.96 -1.90
N LEU A 21 -7.03 3.88 -2.29
CA LEU A 21 -6.90 5.30 -1.95
C LEU A 21 -7.02 5.56 -0.44
N SER A 22 -7.81 4.76 0.27
CA SER A 22 -7.90 4.82 1.73
C SER A 22 -6.59 4.38 2.38
N LEU A 23 -6.04 3.24 1.96
CA LEU A 23 -4.77 2.70 2.47
C LEU A 23 -3.60 3.66 2.20
N TYR A 24 -3.50 4.19 0.98
CA TYR A 24 -2.49 5.17 0.62
C TYR A 24 -2.49 6.38 1.56
N ARG A 25 -3.67 6.99 1.77
CA ARG A 25 -3.82 8.15 2.68
C ARG A 25 -3.48 7.79 4.12
N ARG A 26 -3.89 6.62 4.60
CA ARG A 26 -3.61 6.16 5.97
C ARG A 26 -2.12 5.91 6.18
N ILE A 27 -1.43 5.28 5.23
CA ILE A 27 0.02 5.06 5.29
C ILE A 27 0.76 6.40 5.27
N LEU A 28 0.40 7.33 4.39
CA LEU A 28 1.01 8.67 4.39
C LEU A 28 0.80 9.44 5.69
N ARG A 29 -0.35 9.27 6.35
CA ARG A 29 -0.61 9.85 7.68
C ARG A 29 0.23 9.18 8.76
N ALA A 30 0.32 7.85 8.77
CA ALA A 30 1.16 7.12 9.71
C ALA A 30 2.65 7.49 9.55
N LEU A 31 3.13 7.59 8.31
CA LEU A 31 4.47 8.12 8.01
C LEU A 31 4.65 9.59 8.41
N ASN A 32 3.59 10.34 8.69
CA ASN A 32 3.67 11.70 9.24
C ASN A 32 3.55 11.75 10.76
N SER A 33 3.22 10.63 11.41
CA SER A 33 3.04 10.61 12.87
C SER A 33 4.35 10.95 13.59
N PRO A 34 4.31 11.84 14.61
CA PRO A 34 5.46 12.07 15.47
C PRO A 34 5.84 10.84 16.31
N GLU A 35 4.91 9.88 16.47
CA GLU A 35 5.15 8.61 17.17
C GLU A 35 6.12 7.69 16.42
N LEU A 36 6.28 7.92 15.11
CA LEU A 36 7.25 7.20 14.29
C LEU A 36 8.61 7.91 14.45
N PRO A 37 9.67 7.22 14.94
CA PRO A 37 10.96 7.82 15.24
C PRO A 37 11.79 8.06 13.96
N LEU A 38 11.23 8.83 13.01
CA LEU A 38 11.88 9.26 11.78
C LEU A 38 12.23 10.73 11.83
N GLY A 39 13.49 11.03 11.50
CA GLY A 39 13.91 12.39 11.14
C GLY A 39 13.25 12.87 9.84
N HIS A 40 13.34 14.18 9.57
CA HIS A 40 12.66 14.82 8.44
C HIS A 40 13.02 14.21 7.08
N ALA A 41 14.32 14.02 6.81
CA ALA A 41 14.79 13.44 5.55
C ALA A 41 14.31 12.00 5.35
N ALA A 42 14.41 11.16 6.39
CA ALA A 42 13.92 9.79 6.35
C ALA A 42 12.41 9.72 6.11
N ARG A 43 11.65 10.66 6.70
CA ARG A 43 10.21 10.79 6.49
C ARG A 43 9.87 11.15 5.04
N LEU A 44 10.62 12.06 4.43
CA LEU A 44 10.43 12.43 3.03
C LEU A 44 10.75 11.25 2.10
N ALA A 45 11.85 10.55 2.34
CA ALA A 45 12.25 9.36 1.60
C ALA A 45 11.16 8.28 1.65
N LYS A 46 10.66 7.94 2.84
CA LYS A 46 9.61 6.92 2.99
C LYS A 46 8.28 7.31 2.33
N LYS A 47 7.94 8.60 2.27
CA LYS A 47 6.78 9.05 1.49
C LYS A 47 6.99 8.91 -0.02
N ALA A 48 8.20 9.18 -0.50
CA ALA A 48 8.53 9.00 -1.91
C ALA A 48 8.49 7.51 -2.29
N GLU A 49 9.05 6.63 -1.46
CA GLU A 49 8.95 5.17 -1.61
C GLU A 49 7.48 4.71 -1.62
N CYS A 50 6.67 5.15 -0.65
CA CYS A 50 5.24 4.84 -0.60
C CYS A 50 4.52 5.27 -1.89
N ARG A 51 4.79 6.49 -2.39
CA ARG A 51 4.25 6.96 -3.67
C ARG A 51 4.65 6.05 -4.82
N ALA A 52 5.93 5.71 -4.93
CA ALA A 52 6.44 4.85 -6.00
C ALA A 52 5.76 3.47 -6.00
N VAL A 53 5.62 2.85 -4.83
CA VAL A 53 4.94 1.55 -4.68
C VAL A 53 3.48 1.62 -5.13
N PHE A 54 2.73 2.65 -4.72
CA PHE A 54 1.33 2.78 -5.11
C PHE A 54 1.14 3.13 -6.59
N VAL A 55 2.07 3.90 -7.19
CA VAL A 55 2.07 4.17 -8.63
C VAL A 55 2.34 2.90 -9.42
N PHE A 56 3.39 2.16 -9.05
CA PHE A 56 3.73 0.89 -9.71
C PHE A 56 2.61 -0.15 -9.55
N GLY A 57 2.07 -0.29 -8.34
CA GLY A 57 0.95 -1.20 -8.07
C GLY A 57 -0.34 -0.85 -8.81
N ALA A 58 -0.50 0.38 -9.31
CA ALA A 58 -1.66 0.77 -10.12
C ALA A 58 -1.64 0.16 -11.52
N GLU A 59 -0.48 -0.31 -12.00
CA GLU A 59 -0.33 -1.01 -13.28
C GLU A 59 -0.69 -2.49 -13.19
N GLU A 60 -0.83 -3.04 -11.97
CA GLU A 60 -1.13 -4.45 -11.74
C GLU A 60 -2.55 -4.81 -12.17
N ARG A 61 -2.69 -5.96 -12.83
CA ARG A 61 -3.96 -6.48 -13.37
C ARG A 61 -4.29 -7.88 -12.89
N SER A 62 -3.35 -8.60 -12.28
CA SER A 62 -3.62 -9.89 -11.63
C SER A 62 -4.40 -9.67 -10.34
N LEU A 63 -5.59 -10.28 -10.23
CA LEU A 63 -6.39 -10.21 -8.99
C LEU A 63 -5.66 -10.80 -7.79
N HIS A 64 -4.81 -11.81 -8.02
CA HIS A 64 -3.98 -12.39 -6.97
C HIS A 64 -2.96 -11.38 -6.48
N ASN A 65 -2.22 -10.76 -7.39
CA ASN A 65 -1.18 -9.78 -7.03
C ASN A 65 -1.80 -8.54 -6.38
N ILE A 66 -2.96 -8.06 -6.87
CA ILE A 66 -3.70 -6.95 -6.26
C ILE A 66 -4.06 -7.27 -4.80
N ARG A 67 -4.52 -8.50 -4.52
CA ARG A 67 -4.83 -8.93 -3.15
C ARG A 67 -3.58 -8.93 -2.28
N ASP A 68 -2.48 -9.51 -2.78
CA ASP A 68 -1.22 -9.58 -2.05
C ASP A 68 -0.67 -8.18 -1.75
N LEU A 69 -0.75 -7.24 -2.70
CA LEU A 69 -0.38 -5.84 -2.52
C LEU A 69 -1.24 -5.14 -1.46
N LEU A 70 -2.56 -5.40 -1.46
CA LEU A 70 -3.48 -4.86 -0.46
C LEU A 70 -3.17 -5.39 0.95
N ASP A 71 -2.85 -6.68 1.06
CA ASP A 71 -2.52 -7.30 2.35
C ASP A 71 -1.16 -6.83 2.85
N ALA A 72 -0.16 -6.68 1.97
CA ALA A 72 1.12 -6.05 2.29
C ALA A 72 0.94 -4.61 2.80
N ALA A 73 0.08 -3.82 2.15
CA ALA A 73 -0.22 -2.45 2.56
C ALA A 73 -0.93 -2.40 3.94
N ARG A 74 -1.87 -3.30 4.20
CA ARG A 74 -2.53 -3.44 5.52
C ARG A 74 -1.55 -3.84 6.61
N HIS A 75 -0.69 -4.81 6.32
CA HIS A 75 0.36 -5.25 7.23
C HIS A 75 1.32 -4.10 7.57
N THR A 76 1.80 -3.40 6.55
CA THR A 76 2.68 -2.22 6.69
C THR A 76 2.03 -1.15 7.55
N LEU A 77 0.77 -0.80 7.28
CA LEU A 77 0.04 0.16 8.09
C LEU A 77 -0.05 -0.26 9.56
N GLY A 78 -0.27 -1.56 9.81
CA GLY A 78 -0.28 -2.13 11.15
C GLY A 78 1.07 -2.02 11.87
N LEU A 79 2.19 -2.16 11.16
CA LEU A 79 3.53 -1.94 11.71
C LEU A 79 3.78 -0.47 12.03
N LEU A 80 3.44 0.43 11.10
CA LEU A 80 3.63 1.87 11.26
C LEU A 80 2.86 2.42 12.47
N HIS A 81 1.63 1.96 12.69
CA HIS A 81 0.86 2.33 13.89
C HIS A 81 1.47 1.82 15.20
N ARG A 82 2.37 0.83 15.15
CA ARG A 82 3.10 0.31 16.32
C ARG A 82 4.50 0.93 16.45
N GLY A 83 4.81 1.99 15.70
CA GLY A 83 6.15 2.58 15.70
C GLY A 83 7.21 1.75 14.98
N ARG A 84 6.82 0.71 14.23
CA ARG A 84 7.74 -0.25 13.58
C ARG A 84 7.81 -0.03 12.07
N PHE A 85 8.90 -0.50 11.47
CA PHE A 85 9.11 -0.49 10.04
C PHE A 85 9.06 -1.92 9.48
N PRO A 86 8.47 -2.13 8.30
CA PRO A 86 8.67 -3.35 7.52
C PRO A 86 10.11 -3.46 7.01
#